data_AF-A0A4Y2UY04-F1
#
_entry.id   AF-A0A4Y2UY04-F1
#
_cell.length_a   1.000
_cell.length_b   1.000
_cell.length_c   1.000
_cell.angle_alpha   90.00
_cell.angle_beta   90.00
_cell.angle_gamma   90.00
#
_symmetry.space_group_name_H-M   'P 1'
#
loop_
_entity.id
_entity.type
_entity.pdbx_description
1 polymer ?
#
loop_
_entity_poly.entity_id
_entity_poly.type
_entity_poly.pdbx_seq_one_letter_code
_entity_poly.pdbx_strand_id
1 'polypeptide(L)'
;MAFALTSSIDGLPLHKSSNKQFWPICQIEETVDESPFPVAVFCGSSKPDTVNDFLYDIVDELTNLKDGSLDIEHEISIKGFVCDAPA
;
A
#
# COMPACT_ATOMS: atom_id res chain seq x y z
N MET A 1 16.75 -12.98 -5.41
CA MET A 1 16.34 -11.79 -6.20
C MET A 1 15.90 -10.71 -5.21
N ALA A 2 16.37 -9.47 -5.34
CA ALA A 2 16.04 -8.41 -4.39
C ALA A 2 14.99 -7.46 -4.98
N PHE A 3 14.01 -7.08 -4.18
CA PHE A 3 12.93 -6.16 -4.54
C PHE A 3 12.90 -4.99 -3.55
N ALA A 4 12.90 -3.77 -4.08
CA ALA A 4 12.81 -2.54 -3.31
C ALA A 4 11.42 -1.93 -3.51
N LEU A 5 10.67 -1.77 -2.41
CA LEU A 5 9.27 -1.37 -2.43
C LEU A 5 9.07 0.00 -1.79
N THR A 6 8.43 0.90 -2.50
CA THR A 6 7.94 2.19 -1.97
C THR A 6 6.43 2.23 -2.05
N SER A 7 5.77 2.55 -0.94
CA SER A 7 4.30 2.58 -0.86
C SER A 7 3.78 4.01 -0.83
N SER A 8 2.64 4.28 -1.46
CA SER A 8 1.91 5.54 -1.33
C SER A 8 0.48 5.29 -0.90
N ILE A 9 -0.05 6.18 -0.07
CA ILE A 9 -1.41 6.13 0.47
C ILE A 9 -2.02 7.50 0.26
N ASP A 10 -3.09 7.55 -0.51
CA ASP A 10 -3.81 8.80 -0.78
C ASP A 10 -5.32 8.58 -0.64
N GLY A 11 -6.05 9.60 -0.21
CA GLY A 11 -7.50 9.59 -0.05
C GLY A 11 -8.16 10.39 -1.15
N LEU A 12 -8.86 9.74 -2.07
CA LEU A 12 -9.57 10.38 -3.16
C LEU A 12 -11.10 10.35 -2.96
N PRO A 13 -11.80 11.48 -3.18
CA PRO A 13 -13.26 11.47 -3.20
C PRO A 13 -13.77 10.74 -4.46
N LEU A 14 -14.66 9.76 -4.29
CA LEU A 14 -15.21 9.00 -5.43
C LEU A 14 -16.28 9.78 -6.20
N HIS A 15 -17.09 10.56 -5.50
CA HIS A 15 -18.20 11.30 -6.10
C HIS A 15 -18.33 12.67 -5.44
N LYS A 16 -18.68 13.70 -6.23
CA LYS A 16 -18.94 15.05 -5.70
C LYS A 16 -20.20 15.14 -4.83
N SER A 17 -21.12 14.19 -4.98
CA SER A 17 -22.43 14.15 -4.32
C SER A 17 -22.52 13.11 -3.19
N SER A 18 -21.42 12.42 -2.88
CA SER A 18 -21.39 11.38 -1.84
C SER A 18 -20.13 11.55 -0.99
N ASN A 19 -20.26 11.26 0.30
CA ASN A 19 -19.15 11.28 1.24
C ASN A 19 -18.23 10.05 1.08
N LYS A 20 -18.47 9.20 0.07
CA LYS A 20 -17.64 8.03 -0.19
C LYS A 20 -16.24 8.45 -0.61
N GLN A 21 -15.26 7.96 0.14
CA GLN A 21 -13.84 8.13 -0.06
C GLN A 21 -13.22 6.80 -0.44
N PHE A 22 -12.17 6.89 -1.25
CA PHE A 22 -11.39 5.77 -1.74
C PHE A 22 -9.94 5.98 -1.34
N TRP A 23 -9.38 5.01 -0.65
CA TRP A 23 -8.04 5.05 -0.11
C TRP A 23 -7.26 3.89 -0.71
N PRO A 24 -6.64 4.05 -1.89
CA PRO A 24 -5.74 3.05 -2.43
C PRO A 24 -4.40 3.08 -1.68
N ILE A 25 -3.85 1.88 -1.47
CA ILE A 25 -2.42 1.70 -1.22
C ILE A 25 -1.82 1.33 -2.57
N CYS A 26 -0.92 2.17 -3.06
CA CYS A 26 -0.16 1.90 -4.27
C CYS A 26 1.28 1.54 -3.89
N GLN A 27 1.92 0.71 -4.69
CA GLN A 27 3.29 0.29 -4.49
C GLN A 27 4.07 0.47 -5.78
N ILE A 28 5.34 0.82 -5.65
CA ILE A 28 6.32 0.89 -6.74
C ILE A 28 7.41 -0.14 -6.44
N GLU A 29 7.81 -0.90 -7.46
CA GLU A 29 8.92 -1.84 -7.39
C GLU A 29 10.14 -1.20 -8.07
N GLU A 30 11.05 -0.63 -7.29
CA GLU A 30 12.13 0.23 -7.81
C GLU A 30 13.23 -0.53 -8.59
N THR A 31 13.22 -1.86 -8.60
CA THR A 31 14.31 -2.66 -9.19
C THR A 31 14.07 -3.01 -10.66
N VAL A 32 12.80 -3.21 -11.07
CA VAL A 32 12.40 -3.71 -12.38
C VAL A 32 11.38 -2.79 -13.05
N ASP A 33 10.38 -2.30 -12.31
CA ASP A 33 9.30 -1.47 -12.87
C ASP A 33 8.85 -0.36 -11.91
N GLU A 34 9.20 0.88 -12.25
CA GLU A 34 8.84 2.07 -11.48
C GLU A 34 7.36 2.47 -11.61
N SER A 35 6.54 1.70 -12.32
CA SER A 35 5.12 1.96 -12.48
C SER A 35 4.34 1.65 -11.19
N PRO A 36 3.60 2.62 -10.62
CA PRO A 36 2.80 2.36 -9.43
C PRO A 36 1.63 1.42 -9.74
N PHE A 37 1.42 0.43 -8.88
CA PHE A 37 0.30 -0.50 -8.95
C PHE A 37 -0.46 -0.55 -7.62
N PRO A 38 -1.80 -0.68 -7.64
CA PRO A 38 -2.59 -0.80 -6.42
C PRO A 38 -2.40 -2.18 -5.79
N VAL A 39 -2.11 -2.20 -4.50
CA VAL A 39 -1.91 -3.43 -3.69
C VAL A 39 -3.04 -3.67 -2.72
N ALA A 40 -3.67 -2.60 -2.21
CA ALA A 40 -4.85 -2.70 -1.37
C ALA A 40 -5.75 -1.49 -1.59
N VAL A 41 -7.02 -1.62 -1.21
CA VAL A 41 -8.01 -0.56 -1.38
C VAL A 41 -9.00 -0.57 -0.24
N PHE A 42 -9.24 0.61 0.32
CA PHE A 42 -10.34 0.84 1.24
C PHE A 42 -11.36 1.80 0.63
N CYS A 43 -12.64 1.47 0.82
CA CYS A 43 -13.76 2.27 0.34
C CYS A 43 -14.79 2.41 1.46
N GLY A 44 -15.02 3.64 1.90
CA GLY A 44 -15.89 3.94 3.03
C GLY A 44 -16.48 5.35 2.93
N SER A 45 -17.41 5.67 3.82
CA SER A 45 -18.01 7.03 3.91
C SER A 45 -17.11 8.03 4.66
N SER A 46 -15.98 7.56 5.18
CA SER A 46 -14.98 8.29 5.97
C SER A 46 -13.64 7.58 5.84
N LYS A 47 -12.59 8.16 6.43
CA LYS A 47 -11.31 7.48 6.66
C LYS A 47 -11.54 6.19 7.49
N PRO A 48 -10.69 5.15 7.35
CA PRO A 48 -10.73 3.98 8.25
C PRO A 48 -10.73 4.42 9.72
N ASP A 49 -11.58 3.78 10.52
CA ASP A 49 -11.70 4.09 11.96
C ASP A 49 -10.41 3.71 12.69
N THR A 50 -9.76 2.63 12.27
CA THR A 50 -8.43 2.24 12.74
C THR A 50 -7.46 2.05 11.59
N VAL A 51 -6.17 2.25 11.89
CA VAL A 51 -5.10 1.99 10.91
C VAL A 51 -5.05 0.50 10.53
N ASN A 52 -5.41 -0.38 11.46
CA ASN A 52 -5.41 -1.83 11.22
C ASN A 52 -6.49 -2.26 10.24
N ASP A 53 -7.65 -1.60 10.21
CA ASP A 53 -8.71 -1.89 9.23
C ASP A 53 -8.25 -1.66 7.78
N PHE A 54 -7.11 -1.00 7.60
CA PHE A 54 -6.55 -0.64 6.30
C PHE A 54 -5.20 -1.27 6.02
N LEU A 55 -4.30 -1.32 7.00
CA LEU A 55 -2.91 -1.76 6.82
C LEU A 55 -2.65 -3.19 7.26
N TYR A 56 -3.56 -3.84 8.00
CA TYR A 56 -3.28 -5.16 8.58
C TYR A 56 -2.93 -6.19 7.50
N ASP A 57 -3.77 -6.32 6.47
CA ASP A 57 -3.60 -7.34 5.44
C ASP A 57 -2.26 -7.20 4.71
N ILE A 58 -1.88 -5.98 4.33
CA ILE A 58 -0.62 -5.74 3.60
C ILE A 58 0.61 -5.91 4.51
N VAL A 59 0.51 -5.54 5.78
CA VAL A 59 1.62 -5.73 6.74
C VAL A 59 1.83 -7.22 7.03
N ASP A 60 0.74 -7.99 7.18
CA ASP A 60 0.81 -9.44 7.38
C ASP A 60 1.43 -10.12 6.16
N GLU A 61 0.98 -9.77 4.95
CA GLU A 61 1.53 -10.31 3.71
C GLU A 61 3.02 -9.98 3.54
N LEU A 62 3.42 -8.72 3.72
CA LEU A 62 4.83 -8.31 3.61
C LEU A 62 5.72 -8.98 4.67
N THR A 63 5.19 -9.24 5.87
CA THR A 63 5.89 -9.98 6.93
C THR A 63 6.09 -11.43 6.50
N ASN A 64 5.03 -12.08 6.05
CA ASN A 64 5.09 -13.46 5.57
C ASN A 64 6.05 -13.62 4.39
N LEU A 65 6.07 -12.67 3.45
CA LEU A 65 7.00 -12.69 2.32
C LEU A 65 8.45 -12.54 2.81
N LYS A 66 8.73 -11.58 3.70
CA LYS A 66 10.07 -11.42 4.28
C LYS A 66 10.58 -12.65 5.03
N ASP A 67 9.69 -13.39 5.69
CA ASP A 67 10.03 -14.60 6.44
C ASP A 67 10.23 -15.83 5.53
N GLY A 68 10.18 -15.65 4.20
CA GLY A 68 10.48 -16.72 3.24
C GLY A 68 9.29 -17.65 2.98
N SER A 69 8.06 -17.17 3.11
CA SER A 69 6.85 -17.95 2.78
C SER A 69 6.76 -18.38 1.30
N LEU A 70 7.57 -17.78 0.42
CA LEU A 70 7.66 -18.14 -0.97
C LEU A 70 8.82 -19.11 -1.22
N ASP A 71 8.58 -20.16 -2.01
CA ASP A 71 9.56 -21.17 -2.48
C ASP A 71 10.64 -20.61 -3.45
N ILE A 72 10.80 -19.30 -3.50
CA ILE A 72 11.81 -18.60 -4.28
C ILE A 72 12.75 -17.85 -3.34
N GLU A 73 14.04 -17.85 -3.63
CA GLU A 73 15.00 -17.07 -2.84
C GLU A 73 14.86 -15.58 -3.19
N HIS A 74 14.26 -14.82 -2.28
CA HIS A 74 13.96 -13.41 -2.47
C HIS A 74 14.31 -12.58 -1.24
N GLU A 75 14.62 -11.30 -1.47
CA GLU A 75 14.88 -10.31 -0.44
C GLU A 75 13.95 -9.11 -0.68
N ILE A 76 13.11 -8.77 0.29
CA ILE A 76 12.19 -7.63 0.20
C ILE A 76 12.66 -6.53 1.14
N SER A 77 12.92 -5.35 0.56
CA SER A 77 13.26 -4.14 1.28
C SER A 77 12.16 -3.10 1.12
N ILE A 78 11.56 -2.65 2.22
CA ILE A 78 10.66 -1.48 2.22
C ILE A 78 11.53 -0.23 2.30
N LYS A 79 11.53 0.58 1.24
CA LYS A 79 12.33 1.81 1.12
C LYS A 79 11.68 2.99 1.84
N GLY A 80 10.37 3.12 1.73
CA GLY A 80 9.65 4.19 2.39
C GLY A 80 8.17 4.27 2.05
N PHE A 81 7.54 5.26 2.67
CA PHE A 81 6.16 5.64 2.42
C PHE A 81 6.13 7.06 1.86
N VAL A 82 5.49 7.23 0.72
CA VAL A 82 5.22 8.53 0.09
C VAL A 82 3.86 9.00 0.57
N CYS A 83 3.86 10.12 1.28
CA CYS A 83 2.68 10.78 1.78
C CYS A 83 2.67 12.22 1.27
N ASP A 84 1.48 12.79 1.10
CA ASP A 84 1.37 14.22 0.81
C ASP A 84 2.02 15.07 1.90
N ALA A 85 2.59 16.19 1.48
CA ALA A 85 3.08 17.19 2.41
C ALA A 85 1.92 17.72 3.27
N PRO A 86 2.16 18.05 4.55
CA PRO A 86 1.15 18.68 5.38
C PRO A 86 0.66 19.99 4.73
N ALA A 87 -0.65 20.15 4.65
CA ALA A 87 -1.31 21.38 4.19
C ALA A 87 -1.13 22.54 5.18
#